data_AF-A0A2U0H8I2-F1
#
_entry.id   AF-A0A2U0H8I2-F1
#
_cell.length_a   1.000
_cell.length_b   1.000
_cell.length_c   1.000
_cell.angle_alpha   90.00
_cell.angle_beta   90.00
_cell.angle_gamma   90.00
#
_symmetry.space_group_name_H-M   'P 1'
#
loop_
_entity.id
_entity.type
_entity.pdbx_description
1 polymer ?
#
loop_
_entity_poly.entity_id
_entity_poly.type
_entity_poly.pdbx_seq_one_letter_code
_entity_poly.pdbx_strand_id
1 'polypeptide(L)'
;MTQPLRYAMNVTLDGCVHHEAGLPPDAESMAFWTDELRRSDTLLYGRVTFEMMRAAWRRPGSGEWPGWMGPDEIPFAEKIDAMPKRVVSSTLDTVDWNAELVPGDLTAAVERLKAQPGRGISLGGVQVPAVLAGLGLIDEYTFVVHPVVAGRGPRLLEGVPLTLELVGRREFGSGAVVQRYRPVAQGKPFPAAPGEDDPASAGNLGRCRSSRRRCRRGGRRRGRSGTTRVAGETQGRRCPIGVD
;
A
#
# COMPACT_ATOMS: atom_id res chain seq x y z
N MET A 1 -20.84 12.44 -16.73
CA MET A 1 -20.43 11.74 -15.50
C MET A 1 -18.92 11.79 -15.44
N THR A 2 -18.33 12.25 -14.35
CA THR A 2 -16.87 12.26 -14.18
C THR A 2 -16.39 10.86 -13.84
N GLN A 3 -15.29 10.41 -14.45
CA GLN A 3 -14.69 9.14 -14.10
C GLN A 3 -13.98 9.25 -12.74
N PRO A 4 -14.15 8.25 -11.85
CA PRO A 4 -13.58 8.30 -10.50
C PRO A 4 -12.07 7.99 -10.49
N LEU A 5 -11.35 8.68 -9.62
CA LEU A 5 -9.95 8.44 -9.29
C LEU A 5 -9.87 7.49 -8.09
N ARG A 6 -9.28 6.31 -8.29
CA ARG A 6 -9.21 5.23 -7.30
C ARG A 6 -7.76 4.94 -6.93
N TYR A 7 -7.41 5.14 -5.67
CA TYR A 7 -6.10 4.78 -5.15
C TYR A 7 -6.14 3.39 -4.55
N ALA A 8 -5.29 2.49 -5.03
CA ALA A 8 -5.20 1.14 -4.50
C ALA A 8 -3.75 0.77 -4.14
N MET A 9 -3.55 0.14 -2.98
CA MET A 9 -2.20 -0.13 -2.45
C MET A 9 -2.16 -1.37 -1.55
N ASN A 10 -1.05 -2.13 -1.62
CA ASN A 10 -0.69 -3.12 -0.61
C ASN A 10 -0.01 -2.41 0.57
N VAL A 11 -0.41 -2.76 1.79
CA VAL A 11 0.13 -2.14 3.01
C VAL A 11 0.33 -3.19 4.10
N THR A 12 1.37 -3.06 4.90
CA THR A 12 1.61 -3.91 6.08
C THR A 12 0.80 -3.42 7.30
N LEU A 13 0.75 -4.20 8.38
CA LEU A 13 0.05 -3.81 9.63
C LEU A 13 0.57 -2.49 10.21
N ASP A 14 1.87 -2.23 10.07
CA ASP A 14 2.53 -1.00 10.51
C ASP A 14 2.52 0.11 9.45
N GLY A 15 1.78 -0.05 8.34
CA GLY A 15 1.58 1.00 7.36
C GLY A 15 2.68 1.13 6.30
N CYS A 16 3.58 0.17 6.16
CA CYS A 16 4.62 0.18 5.12
C CYS A 16 4.04 -0.22 3.76
N VAL A 17 4.46 0.47 2.70
CA VAL A 17 4.02 0.25 1.31
C VAL A 17 5.17 -0.17 0.38
N HIS A 18 6.29 -0.62 0.95
CA HIS A 18 7.37 -1.20 0.14
C HIS A 18 6.85 -2.46 -0.59
N HIS A 19 7.13 -2.57 -1.89
CA HIS A 19 6.56 -3.62 -2.73
C HIS A 19 6.94 -5.05 -2.30
N GLU A 20 8.05 -5.21 -1.57
CA GLU A 20 8.52 -6.50 -1.02
C GLU A 20 8.13 -6.75 0.44
N ALA A 21 7.42 -5.82 1.10
CA ALA A 21 7.13 -5.92 2.54
C ALA A 21 5.87 -6.76 2.86
N GLY A 22 4.99 -6.97 1.87
CA GLY A 22 3.78 -7.77 2.03
C GLY A 22 4.03 -9.28 1.91
N LEU A 23 2.95 -10.05 1.95
CA LEU A 23 3.00 -11.46 1.55
C LEU A 23 3.27 -11.55 0.04
N PRO A 24 3.97 -12.61 -0.42
CA PRO A 24 4.04 -12.92 -1.85
C PRO A 24 2.62 -13.07 -2.43
N PRO A 25 2.40 -12.67 -3.69
CA PRO A 25 1.12 -12.85 -4.34
C PRO A 25 0.75 -14.33 -4.46
N ASP A 26 -0.53 -14.61 -4.25
CA ASP A 26 -1.18 -15.91 -4.47
C ASP A 26 -2.31 -15.76 -5.52
N ALA A 27 -2.94 -16.88 -5.90
CA ALA A 27 -3.99 -16.87 -6.92
C ALA A 27 -5.17 -15.95 -6.55
N GLU A 28 -5.57 -15.91 -5.28
CA GLU A 28 -6.69 -15.08 -4.81
C GLU A 28 -6.37 -13.58 -4.89
N SER A 29 -5.19 -13.18 -4.42
CA SER A 29 -4.74 -11.79 -4.49
C SER A 29 -4.46 -11.34 -5.92
N MET A 30 -3.93 -12.19 -6.79
CA MET A 30 -3.74 -11.85 -8.21
C MET A 30 -5.08 -11.71 -8.95
N ALA A 31 -6.05 -12.58 -8.68
CA ALA A 31 -7.40 -12.44 -9.20
C ALA A 31 -8.04 -11.11 -8.74
N PHE A 32 -7.90 -10.78 -7.46
CA PHE A 32 -8.37 -9.49 -6.93
C PHE A 32 -7.73 -8.29 -7.62
N TRP A 33 -6.40 -8.25 -7.74
CA TRP A 33 -5.71 -7.12 -8.34
C TRP A 33 -6.04 -6.97 -9.83
N THR A 34 -6.25 -8.08 -10.53
CA THR A 34 -6.75 -8.08 -11.91
C THR A 34 -8.13 -7.44 -11.99
N ASP A 35 -9.05 -7.84 -11.13
CA ASP A 35 -10.40 -7.27 -11.09
C ASP A 35 -10.41 -5.81 -10.66
N GLU A 36 -9.52 -5.42 -9.73
CA GLU A 36 -9.35 -4.02 -9.33
C GLU A 36 -8.90 -3.15 -10.51
N LEU A 37 -7.94 -3.62 -11.31
CA LEU A 37 -7.52 -2.92 -12.54
C LEU A 37 -8.64 -2.84 -13.58
N ARG A 38 -9.51 -3.86 -13.69
CA ARG A 38 -10.65 -3.86 -14.64
C ARG A 38 -11.67 -2.75 -14.37
N ARG A 39 -11.74 -2.25 -13.14
CA ARG A 39 -12.59 -1.10 -12.77
C ARG A 39 -12.14 0.22 -13.39
N SER A 40 -10.95 0.25 -13.98
CA SER A 40 -10.36 1.42 -14.60
C SER A 40 -9.97 1.13 -16.05
N ASP A 41 -9.84 2.20 -16.83
CA ASP A 41 -9.27 2.15 -18.18
C ASP A 41 -7.90 2.82 -18.23
N THR A 42 -7.60 3.73 -17.31
CA THR A 42 -6.37 4.54 -17.30
C THR A 42 -5.58 4.32 -16.01
N LEU A 43 -4.25 4.28 -16.13
CA LEU A 43 -3.32 4.28 -14.98
C LEU A 43 -2.73 5.67 -14.79
N LEU A 44 -2.60 6.13 -13.54
CA LEU A 44 -1.90 7.37 -13.18
C LEU A 44 -0.75 7.04 -12.22
N TYR A 45 0.47 7.36 -12.63
CA TYR A 45 1.69 7.09 -11.87
C TYR A 45 2.59 8.32 -11.78
N GLY A 46 3.37 8.39 -10.70
CA GLY A 46 4.59 9.19 -10.68
C GLY A 46 5.76 8.44 -11.34
N ARG A 47 6.82 9.16 -11.71
CA ARG A 47 8.02 8.59 -12.36
C ARG A 47 8.51 7.28 -11.76
N VAL A 48 8.80 7.26 -10.46
CA VAL A 48 9.41 6.07 -9.79
C VAL A 48 8.51 4.85 -9.93
N THR A 49 7.21 5.01 -9.71
CA THR A 49 6.24 3.92 -9.85
C THR A 49 6.08 3.49 -11.30
N PHE A 50 6.08 4.44 -12.25
CA PHE A 50 6.04 4.11 -13.66
C PHE A 50 7.24 3.26 -14.09
N GLU A 51 8.47 3.66 -13.73
CA GLU A 51 9.70 2.92 -14.06
C GLU A 51 9.69 1.51 -13.45
N MET A 52 9.30 1.39 -12.17
CA MET A 52 9.17 0.10 -11.48
C MET A 52 8.13 -0.80 -12.15
N MET A 53 6.93 -0.30 -12.39
CA MET A 53 5.84 -1.08 -13.00
C MET A 53 6.17 -1.46 -14.45
N ARG A 54 6.81 -0.57 -15.20
CA ARG A 54 7.28 -0.85 -16.56
C ARG A 54 8.31 -1.97 -16.59
N ALA A 55 9.27 -1.95 -15.67
CA ALA A 55 10.28 -3.00 -15.58
C ALA A 55 9.67 -4.37 -15.25
N ALA A 56 8.63 -4.41 -14.42
CA ALA A 56 8.00 -5.65 -13.98
C ALA A 56 6.95 -6.20 -14.97
N TRP A 57 6.15 -5.32 -15.58
CA TRP A 57 4.90 -5.73 -16.25
C TRP A 57 4.80 -5.37 -17.72
N ARG A 58 5.81 -4.71 -18.30
CA ARG A 58 5.83 -4.47 -19.74
C ARG A 58 6.03 -5.79 -20.48
N ARG A 59 5.19 -6.04 -21.49
CA ARG A 59 5.36 -7.19 -22.37
C ARG A 59 6.76 -7.16 -23.02
N PRO A 60 7.53 -8.26 -22.92
CA PRO A 60 8.83 -8.36 -23.58
C PRO A 60 8.71 -8.19 -25.10
N GLY A 61 9.79 -7.72 -25.74
CA GLY A 61 9.83 -7.56 -27.20
C GLY A 61 9.66 -8.85 -27.99
N SER A 62 9.85 -10.02 -27.35
CA SER A 62 9.54 -11.33 -27.92
C SER A 62 8.04 -11.60 -28.10
N GLY A 63 7.18 -10.83 -27.43
CA GLY A 63 5.73 -11.04 -27.41
C GLY A 63 5.24 -12.08 -26.38
N GLU A 64 6.13 -12.96 -25.94
CA GLU A 64 5.85 -14.01 -24.96
C GLU A 64 6.17 -13.55 -23.53
N TRP A 65 5.32 -13.94 -22.58
CA TRP A 65 5.59 -13.72 -21.16
C TRP A 65 6.72 -14.64 -20.69
N PRO A 66 7.57 -14.19 -19.74
CA PRO A 66 8.64 -15.03 -19.23
C PRO A 66 8.10 -16.30 -18.58
N GLY A 67 8.76 -17.45 -18.80
CA GLY A 67 8.31 -18.74 -18.24
C GLY A 67 8.36 -18.86 -16.72
N TRP A 68 8.95 -17.88 -16.01
CA TRP A 68 8.89 -17.80 -14.55
C TRP A 68 7.60 -17.14 -14.04
N MET A 69 6.86 -16.43 -14.89
CA MET A 69 5.59 -15.80 -14.53
C MET A 69 4.52 -16.85 -14.35
N GLY A 70 3.85 -16.83 -13.20
CA GLY A 70 2.80 -17.80 -12.88
C GLY A 70 1.54 -17.59 -13.74
N PRO A 71 0.73 -18.64 -13.97
CA PRO A 71 -0.52 -18.51 -14.73
C PRO A 71 -1.50 -17.51 -14.12
N ASP A 72 -1.48 -17.34 -12.79
CA ASP A 72 -2.33 -16.39 -12.08
C ASP A 72 -1.90 -14.93 -12.27
N GLU A 73 -0.63 -14.69 -12.65
CA GLU A 73 -0.09 -13.34 -12.89
C GLU A 73 -0.36 -12.85 -14.31
N ILE A 74 -0.53 -13.76 -15.27
CA ILE A 74 -0.72 -13.44 -16.69
C ILE A 74 -1.92 -12.50 -16.91
N PRO A 75 -3.14 -12.75 -16.36
CA PRO A 75 -4.28 -11.85 -16.56
C PRO A 75 -4.02 -10.43 -16.04
N PHE A 76 -3.29 -10.31 -14.93
CA PHE A 76 -2.88 -9.01 -14.40
C PHE A 76 -1.89 -8.33 -15.34
N ALA A 77 -0.84 -9.05 -15.77
CA ALA A 77 0.19 -8.57 -16.68
C ALA A 77 -0.40 -8.09 -18.01
N GLU A 78 -1.30 -8.86 -18.61
CA GLU A 78 -2.01 -8.48 -19.84
C GLU A 78 -2.85 -7.21 -19.66
N LYS A 79 -3.58 -7.14 -18.54
CA LYS A 79 -4.44 -5.99 -18.25
C LYS A 79 -3.60 -4.72 -18.02
N ILE A 80 -2.59 -4.78 -17.17
CA ILE A 80 -1.75 -3.61 -16.87
C ILE A 80 -0.97 -3.19 -18.10
N ASP A 81 -0.41 -4.11 -18.90
CA ASP A 81 0.33 -3.80 -20.12
C ASP A 81 -0.55 -3.04 -21.14
N ALA A 82 -1.79 -3.48 -21.34
CA ALA A 82 -2.70 -2.89 -22.32
C ALA A 82 -3.28 -1.51 -21.93
N MET A 83 -3.34 -1.16 -20.65
CA MET A 83 -3.97 0.10 -20.20
C MET A 83 -3.13 1.35 -20.56
N PRO A 84 -3.70 2.45 -21.09
CA PRO A 84 -2.97 3.71 -21.21
C PRO A 84 -2.47 4.20 -19.85
N LYS A 85 -1.25 4.75 -19.79
CA LYS A 85 -0.69 5.37 -18.58
C LYS A 85 -0.51 6.87 -18.72
N ARG A 86 -0.79 7.58 -17.65
CA ARG A 86 -0.50 9.00 -17.44
C ARG A 86 0.63 9.10 -16.44
N VAL A 87 1.74 9.73 -16.82
CA VAL A 87 2.95 9.79 -16.00
C VAL A 87 3.21 11.22 -15.55
N VAL A 88 3.17 11.44 -14.24
CA VAL A 88 3.54 12.71 -13.60
C VAL A 88 5.06 12.69 -13.37
N SER A 89 5.78 13.56 -14.06
CA SER A 89 7.23 13.69 -13.95
C SER A 89 7.67 15.08 -14.38
N SER A 90 8.67 15.63 -13.68
CA SER A 90 9.39 16.84 -14.09
C SER A 90 10.76 16.56 -14.72
N THR A 91 11.18 15.29 -14.75
CA THR A 91 12.54 14.88 -15.14
C THR A 91 12.57 13.91 -16.32
N LEU A 92 11.42 13.45 -16.80
CA LEU A 92 11.34 12.58 -17.98
C LEU A 92 10.98 13.44 -19.18
N ASP A 93 11.79 13.36 -20.23
CA ASP A 93 11.50 14.01 -21.52
C ASP A 93 10.64 13.12 -22.42
N THR A 94 10.76 11.79 -22.27
CA THR A 94 10.04 10.80 -23.08
C THR A 94 9.57 9.63 -22.23
N VAL A 95 8.47 9.00 -22.65
CA VAL A 95 7.93 7.78 -22.06
C VAL A 95 7.58 6.78 -23.17
N ASP A 96 7.60 5.50 -22.84
CA ASP A 96 7.09 4.42 -23.71
C ASP A 96 6.01 3.61 -22.95
N TRP A 97 5.72 2.38 -23.39
CA TRP A 97 4.76 1.50 -22.72
C TRP A 97 3.40 2.19 -22.60
N ASN A 98 2.81 2.49 -23.77
CA ASN A 98 1.50 3.17 -23.94
C ASN A 98 1.23 4.30 -22.94
N ALA A 99 2.27 5.07 -22.63
CA ALA A 99 2.22 6.14 -21.65
C ALA A 99 2.33 7.50 -22.32
N GLU A 100 1.76 8.49 -21.65
CA GLU A 100 1.90 9.90 -21.98
C GLU A 100 2.25 10.69 -20.72
N LEU A 101 3.17 11.66 -20.86
CA LEU A 101 3.50 12.58 -19.78
C LEU A 101 2.32 13.50 -19.48
N VAL A 102 2.10 13.78 -18.20
CA VAL A 102 1.11 14.75 -17.73
C VAL A 102 1.75 16.13 -17.68
N PRO A 103 1.35 17.07 -18.56
CA PRO A 103 1.95 18.40 -18.59
C PRO A 103 1.32 19.33 -17.55
N GLY A 104 2.15 20.24 -17.03
CA GLY A 104 1.70 21.39 -16.24
C GLY A 104 1.22 21.04 -14.83
N ASP A 105 0.22 21.79 -14.36
CA ASP A 105 -0.33 21.65 -13.01
C ASP A 105 -1.06 20.31 -12.81
N LEU A 106 -0.69 19.62 -11.73
CA LEU A 106 -1.20 18.29 -11.42
C LEU A 106 -2.70 18.29 -11.12
N THR A 107 -3.20 19.28 -10.36
CA THR A 107 -4.61 19.41 -10.01
C THR A 107 -5.46 19.54 -11.26
N ALA A 108 -5.14 20.55 -12.09
CA ALA A 108 -5.86 20.79 -13.34
C ALA A 108 -5.78 19.60 -14.30
N ALA A 109 -4.64 18.91 -14.36
CA ALA A 109 -4.50 17.73 -15.20
C ALA A 109 -5.38 16.56 -14.74
N VAL A 110 -5.44 16.29 -13.43
CA VAL A 110 -6.30 15.25 -12.87
C VAL A 110 -7.77 15.60 -13.04
N GLU A 111 -8.16 16.86 -12.83
CA GLU A 111 -9.53 17.30 -13.06
C GLU A 111 -9.96 17.13 -14.53
N ARG A 112 -9.08 17.49 -15.48
CA ARG A 112 -9.31 17.23 -16.91
C ARG A 112 -9.46 15.74 -17.21
N LEU A 113 -8.63 14.89 -16.62
CA LEU A 113 -8.75 13.44 -16.77
C LEU A 113 -10.08 12.94 -16.21
N LYS A 114 -10.47 13.38 -15.00
CA LYS A 114 -11.77 13.02 -14.37
C LYS A 114 -12.96 13.49 -15.21
N ALA A 115 -12.85 14.59 -15.96
CA ALA A 115 -13.91 15.10 -16.83
C ALA A 115 -14.10 14.29 -18.13
N GLN A 116 -13.13 13.49 -18.54
CA GLN A 116 -13.22 12.63 -19.72
C GLN A 116 -14.15 11.42 -19.47
N PRO A 117 -14.82 10.90 -20.52
CA PRO A 117 -15.55 9.66 -20.40
C PRO A 117 -14.61 8.49 -20.11
N GLY A 118 -14.96 7.65 -19.14
CA GLY A 118 -14.16 6.49 -18.75
C GLY A 118 -14.78 5.72 -17.59
N ARG A 119 -14.27 4.51 -17.32
CA ARG A 119 -14.68 3.68 -16.17
C ARG A 119 -14.00 4.12 -14.87
N GLY A 120 -12.87 4.78 -14.98
CA GLY A 120 -12.09 5.30 -13.87
C GLY A 120 -10.60 5.27 -14.11
N ILE A 121 -9.91 5.96 -13.22
CA ILE A 121 -8.46 6.14 -13.22
C ILE A 121 -7.91 5.38 -12.02
N SER A 122 -7.07 4.39 -12.26
CA SER A 122 -6.34 3.69 -11.20
C SER A 122 -5.06 4.45 -10.89
N LEU A 123 -4.95 4.90 -9.66
CA LEU A 123 -3.84 5.66 -9.13
C LEU A 123 -2.93 4.72 -8.33
N GLY A 124 -1.62 4.79 -8.59
CA GLY A 124 -0.62 4.02 -7.86
C GLY A 124 0.62 4.84 -7.50
N GLY A 125 1.44 4.27 -6.62
CA GLY A 125 2.67 4.89 -6.12
C GLY A 125 2.51 5.50 -4.73
N VAL A 126 3.52 6.26 -4.30
CA VAL A 126 3.56 6.79 -2.92
C VAL A 126 3.38 8.31 -2.91
N GLN A 127 4.19 9.04 -3.69
CA GLN A 127 4.21 10.51 -3.65
C GLN A 127 2.99 11.16 -4.32
N VAL A 128 2.67 10.78 -5.56
CA VAL A 128 1.53 11.34 -6.30
C VAL A 128 0.21 11.11 -5.56
N PRO A 129 -0.07 9.91 -5.01
CA PRO A 129 -1.29 9.71 -4.22
C PRO A 129 -1.34 10.52 -2.93
N ALA A 130 -0.21 10.73 -2.23
CA ALA A 130 -0.17 11.59 -1.05
C ALA A 130 -0.56 13.04 -1.40
N VAL A 131 -0.03 13.58 -2.49
CA VAL A 131 -0.37 14.93 -2.96
C VAL A 131 -1.87 15.01 -3.34
N LEU A 132 -2.37 14.07 -4.14
CA LEU A 132 -3.76 14.06 -4.58
C LEU A 132 -4.75 13.80 -3.43
N ALA A 133 -4.35 13.05 -2.41
CA ALA A 133 -5.12 12.88 -1.18
C ALA A 133 -5.22 14.19 -0.41
N GLY A 134 -4.11 14.92 -0.25
CA GLY A 134 -4.09 16.24 0.39
C GLY A 134 -4.94 17.30 -0.34
N LEU A 135 -5.09 17.15 -1.66
CA LEU A 135 -5.96 17.99 -2.49
C LEU A 135 -7.43 17.52 -2.51
N GLY A 136 -7.76 16.39 -1.88
CA GLY A 136 -9.12 15.86 -1.85
C GLY A 136 -9.63 15.32 -3.20
N LEU A 137 -8.74 14.94 -4.11
CA LEU A 137 -9.11 14.56 -5.48
C LEU A 137 -9.41 13.07 -5.67
N ILE A 138 -9.03 12.22 -4.70
CA ILE A 138 -9.23 10.77 -4.74
C ILE A 138 -10.63 10.43 -4.25
N ASP A 139 -11.40 9.71 -5.06
CA ASP A 139 -12.80 9.37 -4.78
C ASP A 139 -12.94 8.06 -3.99
N GLU A 140 -11.99 7.14 -4.15
CA GLU A 140 -12.03 5.83 -3.48
C GLU A 140 -10.61 5.34 -3.13
N TYR A 141 -10.49 4.71 -1.97
CA TYR A 141 -9.25 4.11 -1.48
C TYR A 141 -9.44 2.62 -1.27
N THR A 142 -8.54 1.81 -1.80
CA THR A 142 -8.54 0.34 -1.64
C THR A 142 -7.21 -0.07 -1.01
N PHE A 143 -7.23 -0.54 0.22
CA PHE A 143 -6.02 -1.00 0.92
C PHE A 143 -6.09 -2.50 1.18
N VAL A 144 -5.10 -3.23 0.68
CA VAL A 144 -4.90 -4.64 1.01
C VAL A 144 -3.91 -4.69 2.16
N VAL A 145 -4.42 -4.92 3.37
CA VAL A 145 -3.62 -4.97 4.59
C VAL A 145 -3.09 -6.37 4.80
N HIS A 146 -1.77 -6.53 4.71
CA HIS A 146 -1.05 -7.78 4.91
C HIS A 146 -0.76 -7.99 6.39
N PRO A 147 -0.86 -9.23 6.92
CA PRO A 147 -0.57 -9.56 8.31
C PRO A 147 0.94 -9.62 8.60
N VAL A 148 1.68 -8.58 8.19
CA VAL A 148 3.14 -8.46 8.31
C VAL A 148 3.45 -7.13 8.99
N VAL A 149 4.54 -7.08 9.77
CA VAL A 149 5.12 -5.83 10.30
C VAL A 149 6.47 -5.63 9.63
N ALA A 150 6.60 -4.60 8.81
CA ALA A 150 7.83 -4.33 8.06
C ALA A 150 8.92 -3.70 8.94
N GLY A 151 8.52 -2.91 9.94
CA GLY A 151 9.40 -2.19 10.87
C GLY A 151 10.05 -0.94 10.27
N ARG A 152 10.23 -0.89 8.94
CA ARG A 152 10.79 0.26 8.20
C ARG A 152 10.24 0.30 6.77
N GLY A 153 10.50 1.42 6.08
CA GLY A 153 10.15 1.64 4.68
C GLY A 153 9.16 2.80 4.49
N PRO A 154 8.82 3.12 3.24
CA PRO A 154 7.87 4.18 2.93
C PRO A 154 6.52 3.89 3.57
N ARG A 155 5.88 4.94 4.11
CA ARG A 155 4.59 4.81 4.80
C ARG A 155 3.42 5.27 3.92
N LEU A 156 2.28 4.60 4.11
CA LEU A 156 1.04 4.95 3.44
C LEU A 156 0.62 6.39 3.78
N LEU A 157 0.52 7.26 2.76
CA LEU A 157 0.01 8.64 2.88
C LEU A 157 0.68 9.45 4.02
N GLU A 158 1.99 9.28 4.18
CA GLU A 158 2.76 9.94 5.24
C GLU A 158 2.57 11.47 5.23
N GLY A 159 2.19 12.03 6.38
CA GLY A 159 1.98 13.47 6.55
C GLY A 159 0.65 14.02 6.01
N VAL A 160 -0.26 13.17 5.49
CA VAL A 160 -1.55 13.60 4.94
C VAL A 160 -2.69 13.31 5.93
N PRO A 161 -3.29 14.32 6.58
CA PRO A 161 -4.45 14.10 7.44
C PRO A 161 -5.68 13.78 6.59
N LEU A 162 -6.31 12.64 6.85
CA LEU A 162 -7.46 12.17 6.09
C LEU A 162 -8.45 11.41 6.98
N THR A 163 -9.74 11.67 6.80
CA THR A 163 -10.82 10.89 7.43
C THR A 163 -11.56 10.10 6.35
N LEU A 164 -11.67 8.80 6.56
CA LEU A 164 -12.20 7.84 5.59
C LEU A 164 -13.38 7.07 6.18
N GLU A 165 -14.42 6.87 5.38
CA GLU A 165 -15.55 5.99 5.69
C GLU A 165 -15.30 4.62 5.08
N LEU A 166 -15.37 3.56 5.90
CA LEU A 166 -15.27 2.17 5.42
C LEU A 166 -16.56 1.80 4.68
N VAL A 167 -16.44 1.49 3.39
CA VAL A 167 -17.57 1.12 2.52
C VAL A 167 -17.53 -0.33 2.06
N GLY A 168 -16.47 -1.07 2.40
CA GLY A 168 -16.38 -2.50 2.10
C GLY A 168 -15.16 -3.16 2.73
N ARG A 169 -15.30 -4.45 3.04
CA ARG A 169 -14.22 -5.29 3.59
C ARG A 169 -14.32 -6.69 2.98
N ARG A 170 -13.17 -7.30 2.72
CA ARG A 170 -13.05 -8.72 2.34
C ARG A 170 -11.76 -9.29 2.90
N GLU A 171 -11.81 -10.54 3.35
CA GLU A 171 -10.66 -11.28 3.88
C GLU A 171 -10.23 -12.33 2.85
N PHE A 172 -8.92 -12.47 2.68
CA PHE A 172 -8.31 -13.54 1.88
C PHE A 172 -7.95 -14.74 2.75
N GLY A 173 -7.81 -15.91 2.13
CA GLY A 173 -7.32 -17.11 2.80
C GLY A 173 -5.90 -16.95 3.36
N SER A 174 -5.09 -16.06 2.78
CA SER A 174 -3.77 -15.68 3.27
C SER A 174 -3.77 -14.83 4.55
N GLY A 175 -4.94 -14.39 5.01
CA GLY A 175 -5.09 -13.48 6.15
C GLY A 175 -4.93 -12.00 5.82
N ALA A 176 -4.63 -11.66 4.55
CA ALA A 176 -4.68 -10.28 4.09
C ALA A 176 -6.14 -9.79 4.02
N VAL A 177 -6.35 -8.51 4.34
CA VAL A 177 -7.70 -7.91 4.41
C VAL A 177 -7.79 -6.74 3.43
N VAL A 178 -8.67 -6.87 2.45
CA VAL A 178 -9.08 -5.77 1.57
C VAL A 178 -10.03 -4.86 2.32
N GLN A 179 -9.72 -3.58 2.35
CA GLN A 179 -10.58 -2.54 2.90
C GLN A 179 -10.79 -1.46 1.84
N ARG A 180 -12.06 -1.09 1.61
CA ARG A 180 -12.44 -0.04 0.67
C ARG A 180 -13.03 1.12 1.43
N TYR A 181 -12.61 2.32 1.08
CA TYR A 181 -13.03 3.55 1.72
C TYR A 181 -13.40 4.64 0.73
N ARG A 182 -14.16 5.63 1.22
CA ARG A 182 -14.38 6.92 0.56
C ARG A 182 -14.00 8.05 1.50
N PRO A 183 -13.57 9.22 0.97
CA PRO A 183 -13.44 10.42 1.79
C PRO A 183 -14.75 10.75 2.49
N VAL A 184 -14.68 11.12 3.77
CA VAL A 184 -15.82 11.74 4.44
C VAL A 184 -15.92 13.19 3.94
N ALA A 185 -17.09 13.59 3.44
CA ALA A 185 -17.33 15.00 3.09
C ALA A 185 -17.05 15.89 4.32
N GLN A 186 -16.30 16.98 4.14
CA GLN A 186 -15.96 17.89 5.23
C GLN A 186 -17.23 18.31 5.98
N GLY A 187 -17.34 17.95 7.27
CA GLY A 187 -18.50 18.25 8.11
C GLY A 187 -19.07 17.10 8.96
N LYS A 188 -18.63 15.84 8.77
CA LYS A 188 -18.91 14.75 9.71
C LYS A 188 -17.68 14.47 10.59
N PRO A 189 -17.67 14.88 11.87
CA PRO A 189 -16.68 14.40 12.81
C PRO A 189 -16.75 12.87 12.86
N PHE A 190 -15.60 12.22 13.02
CA PHE A 190 -15.56 10.84 13.51
C PHE A 190 -16.40 10.79 14.80
N PRO A 191 -17.27 9.78 15.01
CA PRO A 191 -17.89 9.61 16.32
C PRO A 191 -16.73 9.50 17.33
N ALA A 192 -16.68 10.45 18.28
CA ALA A 192 -15.66 10.43 19.32
C ALA A 192 -15.60 9.00 19.89
N ALA A 193 -14.38 8.49 20.11
CA ALA A 193 -14.22 7.26 20.90
C ALA A 193 -15.09 7.42 22.16
N PRO A 194 -15.84 6.38 22.58
CA PRO A 194 -16.67 6.49 23.78
C PRO A 194 -15.77 6.99 24.92
N GLY A 195 -16.06 8.22 25.37
CA GLY A 195 -15.18 8.96 26.24
C GLY A 195 -15.02 8.26 27.59
N GLU A 196 -13.82 8.38 28.15
CA GLU A 196 -13.51 8.20 29.57
C GLU A 196 -14.20 9.23 30.48
N ASP A 197 -15.36 9.77 30.07
CA ASP A 197 -16.18 10.70 30.84
C ASP A 197 -17.49 10.03 31.27
N ASP A 198 -17.40 8.80 31.80
CA ASP A 198 -18.43 8.25 32.67
C ASP A 198 -18.04 8.53 34.13
N PRO A 199 -18.63 9.54 34.80
CA PRO A 199 -18.41 9.77 36.22
C PRO A 199 -18.97 8.65 37.11
N ALA A 200 -19.63 7.62 36.55
CA ALA A 200 -20.11 6.46 37.30
C ALA A 200 -19.08 5.31 37.44
N SER A 201 -17.88 5.42 36.84
CA SER A 201 -16.83 4.39 36.97
C SER A 201 -15.87 4.58 38.16
N ALA A 202 -16.07 5.60 39.00
CA ALA A 202 -15.36 5.77 40.28
C ALA A 202 -15.88 4.79 41.35
N GLY A 203 -15.94 3.51 41.02
CA GLY A 203 -16.31 2.41 41.90
C GLY A 203 -15.09 1.60 42.32
N ASN A 204 -14.51 1.97 43.47
CA ASN A 204 -13.77 1.07 44.36
C ASN A 204 -12.41 0.53 43.86
N LEU A 205 -11.42 1.41 43.74
CA LEU A 205 -10.01 0.98 43.85
C LEU A 205 -9.72 0.57 45.30
N GLY A 206 -9.84 -0.73 45.54
CA GLY A 206 -9.39 -1.41 46.74
C GLY A 206 -7.95 -1.02 47.07
N ARG A 207 -7.78 -0.52 48.28
CA ARG A 207 -6.54 -0.05 48.90
C ARG A 207 -5.49 -1.18 48.90
N CYS A 208 -4.63 -1.25 47.89
CA CYS A 208 -3.50 -2.16 47.87
C CYS A 208 -2.42 -1.62 48.83
N ARG A 209 -2.44 -2.09 50.09
CA ARG A 209 -1.45 -1.74 51.11
C ARG A 209 -0.08 -2.26 50.67
N SER A 210 0.83 -1.32 50.47
CA SER A 210 2.25 -1.54 50.21
C SER A 210 2.89 -2.44 51.27
N SER A 211 3.33 -3.63 50.90
CA SER A 211 4.40 -4.32 51.62
C SER A 211 5.71 -4.12 50.84
N ARG A 212 6.49 -3.14 51.28
CA ARG A 212 7.86 -2.94 50.80
C ARG A 212 8.71 -4.13 51.23
N ARG A 213 8.94 -5.12 50.36
CA ARG A 213 10.09 -6.03 50.48
C ARG A 213 11.21 -5.56 49.58
N ARG A 214 12.28 -5.15 50.25
CA ARG A 214 13.52 -4.59 49.74
C ARG A 214 14.39 -5.73 49.21
N CYS A 215 14.48 -5.93 47.90
CA CYS A 215 15.46 -6.86 47.32
C CYS A 215 16.81 -6.16 47.15
N ARG A 216 17.79 -6.65 47.91
CA ARG A 216 19.19 -6.21 47.92
C ARG A 216 19.88 -6.53 46.60
N ARG A 217 20.67 -5.55 46.11
CA ARG A 217 21.73 -5.74 45.12
C ARG A 217 22.72 -6.80 45.61
N GLY A 218 23.02 -7.78 44.75
CA GLY A 218 24.18 -8.66 44.87
C GLY A 218 24.76 -8.87 43.47
N GLY A 219 25.92 -8.27 43.20
CA GLY A 219 26.65 -8.50 41.96
C GLY A 219 27.63 -9.67 42.10
N ARG A 220 27.94 -10.33 40.99
CA ARG A 220 29.30 -10.83 40.66
C ARG A 220 29.39 -11.27 39.20
N ARG A 221 30.63 -11.20 38.72
CA ARG A 221 31.15 -11.25 37.34
C ARG A 221 31.56 -12.66 36.87
N ARG A 222 31.82 -12.74 35.55
CA ARG A 222 32.62 -13.73 34.76
C ARG A 222 31.95 -15.09 34.53
N GLY A 223 32.00 -15.72 33.35
CA GLY A 223 32.61 -15.39 32.06
C GLY A 223 32.58 -16.61 31.09
N ARG A 224 33.02 -16.35 29.85
CA ARG A 224 33.64 -17.26 28.86
C ARG A 224 32.79 -18.23 28.00
N SER A 225 32.90 -17.99 26.69
CA SER A 225 33.17 -18.91 25.56
C SER A 225 32.27 -20.11 25.28
N GLY A 226 31.74 -20.16 24.05
CA GLY A 226 31.19 -21.36 23.43
C GLY A 226 30.73 -21.11 22.00
N THR A 227 31.66 -21.20 21.05
CA THR A 227 31.40 -21.34 19.61
C THR A 227 30.70 -22.67 19.33
N THR A 228 29.56 -22.64 18.63
CA THR A 228 29.17 -23.74 17.74
C THR A 228 28.47 -23.18 16.51
N ARG A 229 29.12 -23.41 15.37
CA ARG A 229 28.66 -23.18 14.01
C ARG A 229 27.90 -24.44 13.59
N VAL A 230 26.64 -24.34 13.18
CA VAL A 230 26.00 -25.39 12.37
C VAL A 230 25.26 -24.70 11.23
N ALA A 231 25.71 -25.08 10.03
CA ALA A 231 25.17 -24.68 8.76
C ALA A 231 23.76 -25.26 8.55
N GLY A 232 22.92 -24.44 7.92
CA GLY A 232 21.62 -24.83 7.39
C GLY A 232 21.33 -23.88 6.23
N GLU A 233 21.98 -24.13 5.09
CA GLU A 233 21.64 -23.50 3.82
C GLU A 233 20.24 -23.93 3.41
N THR A 234 19.27 -23.02 3.55
CA THR A 234 18.06 -23.04 2.73
C THR A 234 18.21 -21.93 1.70
N GLN A 235 18.43 -22.35 0.47
CA GLN A 235 18.53 -21.54 -0.73
C GLN A 235 17.23 -20.74 -0.93
N GLY A 236 17.14 -19.56 -0.31
CA GLY A 236 16.14 -18.56 -0.61
C GLY A 236 16.37 -18.04 -2.03
N ARG A 237 15.47 -18.41 -2.96
CA ARG A 237 15.47 -17.91 -4.33
C ARG A 237 15.13 -16.42 -4.29
N ARG A 238 16.12 -15.58 -4.59
CA ARG A 238 16.00 -14.13 -4.68
C ARG A 238 15.43 -13.74 -6.04
N CYS A 239 14.42 -12.88 -6.03
CA CYS A 239 14.05 -12.06 -7.18
C CYS A 239 15.16 -11.00 -7.40
N PRO A 240 15.59 -10.70 -8.64
CA PRO A 240 16.71 -9.81 -8.89
C PRO A 240 16.21 -8.37 -9.01
N ILE A 241 15.99 -7.71 -7.87
CA ILE A 241 15.78 -6.26 -7.83
C ILE A 241 16.48 -5.71 -6.59
N GLY A 242 17.81 -5.69 -6.66
CA GLY A 242 18.62 -4.84 -5.80
C GLY A 242 18.73 -3.47 -6.44
N VAL A 243 18.22 -2.44 -5.77
CA VAL A 243 18.53 -1.04 -6.08
C VAL A 243 18.77 -0.34 -4.75
N ASP A 244 19.99 0.17 -4.59
CA ASP A 244 20.37 1.15 -3.56
C ASP A 244 19.59 2.48 -3.74
#